data_AF-A0A1M6PVX0-F1
#
_entry.id   AF-A0A1M6PVX0-F1
#
_cell.length_a   1.000
_cell.length_b   1.000
_cell.length_c   1.000
_cell.angle_alpha   90.00
_cell.angle_beta   90.00
_cell.angle_gamma   90.00
#
_symmetry.space_group_name_H-M   'P 1'
#
loop_
_entity.id
_entity.type
_entity.pdbx_description
1 polymer ?
#
loop_
_entity_poly.entity_id
_entity_poly.type
_entity_poly.pdbx_seq_one_letter_code
_entity_poly.pdbx_strand_id
1 'polypeptide(L)'
;MKRTIFIIYTLINFTFIQSHANNFLERTITGESTIHLKIAEYFKGSTIGISDDNIIIVGGIINSRSSSDSLSNRISLYKLIDSKIEKSGQFVFPESISFGQIICHSNSFVYLGGIKNDEINKNIYQIEVLNDQIVVNKIGELPFEKPTSSATLFQNKIWISGISNGQNIFWSYDFNTSKWSPAFTRNLNSNAKLVSQNDGNQEMLYLIEFDDKNNYWTISKLTNLQMGEFKIENSFSTGNHKLKKTFSIGYSNILLVFDNKSVDGDINFFIYNTITKKNIKLDSNIGINIEAFQQTNDKIVIVGNKGDNSNELICSPIINKTRFAFLDIFFLAFYCFLLIIIGYYFSRREKTISDYFKGGKRIPAWAAGISLIATTFSAVSFMSLPGKSFSTNILYIFIPLGSLIAIYFVIKWILPFFMRLNITSAYEYLEKRFSSGMRTVGSSIFILGELFRLGIILLLPAMVLSVVSGFNIYYSIIIMGMIATI
;
A
#
# COMPACT_ATOMS: atom_id res chain seq x y z
N MET A 1 11.25 -37.42 -2.07
CA MET A 1 10.70 -36.64 -3.21
C MET A 1 9.72 -35.53 -2.80
N LYS A 2 8.69 -35.78 -1.97
CA LYS A 2 7.69 -34.77 -1.60
C LYS A 2 8.18 -33.61 -0.70
N ARG A 3 9.17 -33.83 0.16
CA ARG A 3 9.77 -32.76 1.00
C ARG A 3 10.66 -31.80 0.22
N THR A 4 11.34 -32.29 -0.82
CA THR A 4 12.25 -31.50 -1.65
C THR A 4 11.49 -30.51 -2.54
N ILE A 5 10.32 -30.90 -3.06
CA ILE A 5 9.47 -30.06 -3.91
C ILE A 5 8.87 -28.88 -3.12
N PHE A 6 8.46 -29.09 -1.87
CA PHE A 6 7.90 -28.02 -1.03
C PHE A 6 8.95 -26.96 -0.64
N ILE A 7 10.18 -27.41 -0.36
CA ILE A 7 11.33 -26.53 -0.03
C ILE A 7 11.79 -25.75 -1.27
N ILE A 8 11.80 -26.38 -2.45
CA ILE A 8 12.11 -25.70 -3.72
C ILE A 8 11.02 -24.67 -4.06
N TYR A 9 9.74 -25.00 -3.87
CA TYR A 9 8.63 -24.07 -4.13
C TYR A 9 8.62 -22.85 -3.19
N THR A 10 9.01 -23.04 -1.92
CA THR A 10 9.14 -21.93 -0.96
C THR A 10 10.39 -21.08 -1.25
N LEU A 11 11.52 -21.68 -1.61
CA LEU A 11 12.75 -20.94 -1.95
C LEU A 11 12.64 -20.14 -3.26
N ILE A 12 11.95 -20.68 -4.27
CA ILE A 12 11.72 -20.00 -5.56
C ILE A 12 10.78 -18.80 -5.37
N ASN A 13 9.70 -18.92 -4.59
CA ASN A 13 8.81 -17.79 -4.32
C ASN A 13 9.48 -16.69 -3.46
N PHE A 14 10.35 -17.07 -2.51
CA PHE A 14 11.04 -16.11 -1.66
C PHE A 14 12.08 -15.27 -2.41
N THR A 15 12.77 -15.86 -3.38
CA THR A 15 13.74 -15.15 -4.23
C THR A 15 13.08 -14.31 -5.32
N PHE A 16 11.91 -14.74 -5.83
CA PHE A 16 11.18 -14.00 -6.87
C PHE A 16 10.58 -12.68 -6.37
N ILE A 17 10.04 -12.65 -5.14
CA ILE A 17 9.45 -11.44 -4.53
C ILE A 17 10.53 -10.39 -4.22
N GLN A 18 11.72 -10.84 -3.78
CA GLN A 18 12.82 -9.95 -3.41
C GLN A 18 13.58 -9.41 -4.64
N SER A 19 13.64 -10.18 -5.73
CA SER A 19 14.20 -9.72 -7.01
C SER A 19 13.28 -8.72 -7.74
N HIS A 20 11.96 -8.87 -7.64
CA HIS A 20 11.02 -7.97 -8.33
C HIS A 20 10.95 -6.57 -7.72
N ALA A 21 11.00 -6.44 -6.39
CA ALA A 21 10.96 -5.13 -5.73
C ALA A 21 12.22 -4.29 -6.02
N ASN A 22 13.39 -4.93 -6.05
CA ASN A 22 14.68 -4.27 -6.32
C ASN A 22 14.77 -3.80 -7.78
N ASN A 23 14.32 -4.65 -8.71
CA ASN A 23 14.26 -4.31 -10.12
C ASN A 23 13.14 -3.31 -10.44
N PHE A 24 12.14 -3.10 -9.58
CA PHE A 24 10.99 -2.26 -9.93
C PHE A 24 11.35 -0.78 -9.96
N LEU A 25 11.93 -0.22 -8.88
CA LEU A 25 12.37 1.18 -8.89
C LEU A 25 13.51 1.39 -9.89
N GLU A 26 14.46 0.47 -9.94
CA GLU A 26 15.57 0.55 -10.88
C GLU A 26 15.10 0.51 -12.34
N ARG A 27 14.25 -0.43 -12.76
CA ARG A 27 13.69 -0.49 -14.12
C ARG A 27 12.71 0.62 -14.43
N THR A 28 11.97 1.12 -13.44
CA THR A 28 11.04 2.23 -13.66
C THR A 28 11.81 3.54 -13.82
N ILE A 29 12.91 3.74 -13.08
CA ILE A 29 13.71 4.97 -13.14
C ILE A 29 14.74 4.94 -14.29
N THR A 30 15.17 3.76 -14.75
CA THR A 30 16.14 3.61 -15.88
C THR A 30 15.51 3.17 -17.20
N GLY A 31 14.21 2.91 -17.23
CA GLY A 31 13.52 2.40 -18.42
C GLY A 31 13.44 3.42 -19.56
N GLU A 32 13.45 2.94 -20.82
CA GLU A 32 13.41 3.74 -22.06
C GLU A 32 12.20 4.70 -22.22
N SER A 33 11.24 4.70 -21.29
CA SER A 33 10.04 5.56 -21.30
C SER A 33 10.05 6.64 -20.22
N THR A 34 11.20 6.98 -19.64
CA THR A 34 11.31 8.11 -18.71
C THR A 34 11.23 9.42 -19.48
N ILE A 35 10.25 10.25 -19.13
CA ILE A 35 10.12 11.58 -19.70
C ILE A 35 10.85 12.55 -18.80
N HIS A 36 11.95 13.07 -19.33
CA HIS A 36 12.78 14.09 -18.70
C HIS A 36 12.29 15.46 -19.15
N LEU A 37 11.67 16.21 -18.24
CA LEU A 37 11.24 17.58 -18.51
C LEU A 37 12.07 18.55 -17.68
N LYS A 38 12.82 19.38 -18.38
CA LYS A 38 13.58 20.47 -17.76
C LYS A 38 12.60 21.54 -17.29
N ILE A 39 12.48 21.73 -15.97
CA ILE A 39 11.75 22.87 -15.43
C ILE A 39 12.69 24.08 -15.40
N ALA A 40 12.26 25.18 -16.02
CA ALA A 40 13.04 26.41 -16.08
C ALA A 40 13.10 27.20 -14.75
N GLU A 41 12.16 26.97 -13.83
CA GLU A 41 12.03 27.76 -12.60
C GLU A 41 12.04 26.86 -11.36
N TYR A 42 13.23 26.66 -10.77
CA TYR A 42 13.35 26.18 -9.39
C TYR A 42 14.24 27.13 -8.61
N PHE A 43 13.74 27.47 -7.45
CA PHE A 43 14.39 28.32 -6.49
C PHE A 43 14.82 27.43 -5.32
N LYS A 44 16.05 27.61 -4.83
CA LYS A 44 16.57 26.86 -3.68
C LYS A 44 15.59 27.02 -2.51
N GLY A 45 15.17 25.91 -1.90
CA GLY A 45 14.18 25.96 -0.82
C GLY A 45 12.75 26.19 -1.30
N SER A 46 12.42 26.02 -2.58
CA SER A 46 11.02 25.89 -2.98
C SER A 46 10.45 24.56 -2.53
N THR A 47 9.15 24.54 -2.29
CA THR A 47 8.43 23.36 -1.81
C THR A 47 7.58 22.80 -2.94
N ILE A 48 7.68 21.49 -3.18
CA ILE A 48 7.01 20.82 -4.28
C ILE A 48 5.95 19.88 -3.72
N GLY A 49 4.71 20.05 -4.19
CA GLY A 49 3.59 19.16 -3.91
C GLY A 49 3.23 18.40 -5.17
N ILE A 50 2.97 17.11 -5.03
CA ILE A 50 2.49 16.25 -6.11
C ILE A 50 1.12 15.73 -5.69
N SER A 51 0.22 15.59 -6.66
CA SER A 51 -1.07 14.93 -6.58
C SER A 51 -1.21 14.02 -7.82
N ASP A 52 -2.31 13.30 -7.96
CA ASP A 52 -2.48 12.35 -9.07
C ASP A 52 -2.40 13.03 -10.45
N ASP A 53 -2.96 14.24 -10.56
CA ASP A 53 -3.05 14.98 -11.83
C ASP A 53 -2.24 16.28 -11.85
N ASN A 54 -1.86 16.82 -10.70
CA ASN A 54 -1.23 18.14 -10.60
C ASN A 54 0.09 18.09 -9.81
N ILE A 55 1.06 18.85 -10.27
CA ILE A 55 2.30 19.18 -9.55
C ILE A 55 2.28 20.68 -9.30
N ILE A 56 2.54 21.07 -8.06
CA ILE A 56 2.70 22.47 -7.70
C ILE A 56 4.09 22.73 -7.14
N ILE A 57 4.67 23.86 -7.51
CA ILE A 57 5.95 24.33 -6.97
C ILE A 57 5.69 25.70 -6.36
N VAL A 58 5.93 25.83 -5.06
CA VAL A 58 5.62 27.05 -4.28
C VAL A 58 6.92 27.66 -3.75
N GLY A 59 7.09 28.96 -4.00
CA GLY A 59 8.09 29.81 -3.37
C GLY A 59 9.55 29.50 -3.76
N GLY A 60 10.46 29.70 -2.79
CA GLY A 60 11.90 29.47 -2.87
C GLY A 60 12.75 30.75 -3.01
N ILE A 61 14.06 30.59 -2.95
CA ILE A 61 15.06 31.68 -3.06
C ILE A 61 15.47 31.93 -4.50
N ILE A 62 15.23 33.16 -4.96
CA ILE A 62 15.67 33.70 -6.25
C ILE A 62 17.04 34.35 -6.05
N ASN A 63 18.09 33.71 -6.59
CA ASN A 63 19.42 34.31 -6.67
C ASN A 63 19.40 35.48 -7.66
N SER A 64 19.32 36.71 -7.16
CA SER A 64 19.57 37.90 -7.95
C SER A 64 21.08 38.16 -7.97
N ARG A 65 21.64 38.62 -9.11
CA ARG A 65 23.07 38.98 -9.21
C ARG A 65 23.45 40.19 -8.32
N SER A 66 22.49 40.80 -7.63
CA SER A 66 22.66 41.95 -6.74
C SER A 66 22.48 41.53 -5.28
N SER A 67 23.58 41.22 -4.60
CA SER A 67 23.86 41.25 -3.13
C SER A 67 22.81 40.83 -2.06
N SER A 68 21.57 40.49 -2.39
CA SER A 68 20.53 40.02 -1.48
C SER A 68 19.68 38.95 -2.17
N ASP A 69 19.63 37.77 -1.56
CA ASP A 69 18.73 36.68 -1.94
C ASP A 69 17.28 37.16 -1.79
N SER A 70 16.49 37.11 -2.87
CA SER A 70 15.09 37.55 -2.85
C SER A 70 14.16 36.34 -2.79
N LEU A 71 13.14 36.39 -1.93
CA LEU A 71 12.17 35.30 -1.80
C LEU A 71 11.08 35.39 -2.89
N SER A 72 10.75 34.23 -3.47
CA SER A 72 9.68 34.08 -4.44
C SER A 72 8.33 33.91 -3.76
N ASN A 73 7.31 34.57 -4.30
CA ASN A 73 5.90 34.36 -4.00
C ASN A 73 5.18 33.66 -5.16
N ARG A 74 5.88 32.90 -6.00
CA ARG A 74 5.29 32.26 -7.19
C ARG A 74 4.79 30.86 -6.87
N ILE A 75 3.66 30.48 -7.47
CA ILE A 75 3.18 29.10 -7.56
C ILE A 75 3.21 28.71 -9.03
N SER A 76 3.93 27.65 -9.38
CA SER A 76 3.89 27.08 -10.73
C SER A 76 3.04 25.82 -10.71
N LEU A 77 2.03 25.76 -11.60
CA LEU A 77 1.16 24.60 -11.78
C LEU A 77 1.58 23.83 -13.01
N TYR A 78 1.77 22.53 -12.83
CA TYR A 78 1.98 21.59 -13.92
C TYR A 78 0.93 20.49 -13.86
N LYS A 79 0.39 20.10 -15.00
CA LYS A 79 -0.56 18.99 -15.13
C LYS A 79 0.13 17.75 -15.66
N LEU A 80 -0.23 16.59 -15.12
CA LEU A 80 0.19 15.27 -15.57
C LEU A 80 -0.90 14.67 -16.46
N ILE A 81 -0.78 14.84 -17.78
CA ILE A 81 -1.72 14.30 -18.77
C ILE A 81 -1.02 13.19 -19.55
N ASP A 82 -1.54 11.96 -19.52
CA ASP A 82 -1.02 10.82 -20.30
C ASP A 82 0.51 10.62 -20.19
N SER A 83 1.04 10.68 -18.98
CA SER A 83 2.49 10.62 -18.66
C SER A 83 3.34 11.79 -19.18
N LYS A 84 2.73 12.81 -19.80
CA LYS A 84 3.38 14.09 -20.13
C LYS A 84 3.09 15.12 -19.04
N ILE A 85 4.05 16.02 -18.84
CA ILE A 85 3.88 17.14 -17.91
C ILE A 85 3.79 18.44 -18.71
N GLU A 86 2.71 19.18 -18.52
CA GLU A 86 2.46 20.45 -19.19
C GLU A 86 2.36 21.57 -18.16
N LYS A 87 3.03 22.71 -18.41
CA LYS A 87 2.90 23.89 -17.55
C LYS A 87 1.52 24.51 -17.81
N SER A 88 0.60 24.37 -16.85
CA SER A 88 -0.75 24.93 -16.93
C SER A 88 -0.74 26.45 -16.69
N GLY A 89 0.03 26.91 -15.71
CA GLY A 89 0.08 28.33 -15.39
C GLY A 89 1.03 28.71 -14.27
N GLN A 90 1.11 30.01 -14.00
CA GLN A 90 1.86 30.59 -12.89
C GLN A 90 0.94 31.55 -12.12
N PHE A 91 0.91 31.38 -10.80
CA PHE A 91 0.04 32.10 -9.89
C PHE A 91 0.86 32.75 -8.78
N VAL A 92 0.21 33.60 -8.00
CA VAL A 92 0.84 34.34 -6.90
C VAL A 92 0.42 33.71 -5.58
N PHE A 93 1.41 33.31 -4.79
CA PHE A 93 1.25 32.94 -3.40
C PHE A 93 1.10 34.22 -2.55
N PRO A 94 0.28 34.22 -1.49
CA PRO A 94 0.06 35.40 -0.65
C PRO A 94 1.33 36.01 -0.04
N GLU A 95 2.41 35.21 0.07
CA GLU A 95 3.66 35.60 0.71
C GLU A 95 4.89 35.12 -0.07
N SER A 96 6.00 35.87 0.04
CA SER A 96 7.30 35.41 -0.43
C SER A 96 7.94 34.50 0.62
N ILE A 97 8.12 33.21 0.31
CA ILE A 97 8.47 32.18 1.30
C ILE A 97 9.40 31.11 0.73
N SER A 98 10.14 30.45 1.62
CA SER A 98 10.98 29.28 1.29
C SER A 98 10.94 28.23 2.41
N PHE A 99 11.46 27.04 2.15
CA PHE A 99 11.62 25.92 3.08
C PHE A 99 10.36 25.51 3.86
N GLY A 100 9.17 25.72 3.27
CA GLY A 100 7.93 25.20 3.83
C GLY A 100 7.75 23.72 3.56
N GLN A 101 6.69 23.15 4.12
CA GLN A 101 6.28 21.76 3.88
C GLN A 101 4.94 21.73 3.17
N ILE A 102 4.72 20.72 2.36
CA ILE A 102 3.45 20.56 1.65
C ILE A 102 2.99 19.12 1.74
N ILE A 103 1.70 18.95 1.99
CA ILE A 103 1.05 17.65 2.11
C ILE A 103 -0.13 17.65 1.15
N CYS A 104 -0.23 16.60 0.32
CA CYS A 104 -1.40 16.38 -0.51
C CYS A 104 -2.50 15.67 0.30
N HIS A 105 -3.71 16.22 0.29
CA HIS A 105 -4.89 15.66 0.93
C HIS A 105 -6.10 15.82 0.00
N SER A 106 -6.72 14.71 -0.41
CA SER A 106 -7.95 14.70 -1.23
C SER A 106 -7.89 15.61 -2.47
N ASN A 107 -6.76 15.59 -3.19
CA ASN A 107 -6.48 16.44 -4.36
C ASN A 107 -6.37 17.96 -4.08
N SER A 108 -6.30 18.34 -2.81
CA SER A 108 -5.87 19.66 -2.36
C SER A 108 -4.47 19.57 -1.75
N PHE A 109 -3.78 20.70 -1.65
CA PHE A 109 -2.47 20.78 -1.02
C PHE A 109 -2.52 21.66 0.22
N VAL A 110 -1.97 21.17 1.32
CA VAL A 110 -1.81 21.96 2.55
C VAL A 110 -0.35 22.36 2.68
N TYR A 111 -0.09 23.64 2.56
CA TYR A 111 1.22 24.25 2.75
C TYR A 111 1.38 24.72 4.20
N LEU A 112 2.48 24.31 4.83
CA LEU A 112 2.76 24.47 6.26
C LEU A 112 4.04 25.30 6.46
N GLY A 113 3.87 26.47 7.06
CA GLY A 113 4.95 27.29 7.62
C GLY A 113 5.97 27.81 6.61
N GLY A 114 7.26 27.67 6.91
CA GLY A 114 8.37 28.12 6.06
C GLY A 114 9.16 29.29 6.66
N ILE A 115 10.03 29.88 5.85
CA ILE A 115 10.93 30.98 6.23
C ILE A 115 10.64 32.18 5.34
N LYS A 116 10.47 33.33 5.98
CA LYS A 116 10.23 34.64 5.36
C LYS A 116 11.18 35.65 5.98
N ASN A 117 12.09 36.23 5.19
CA ASN A 117 13.07 37.21 5.65
C ASN A 117 13.80 36.79 6.93
N ASP A 118 14.30 35.54 6.97
CA ASP A 118 14.94 34.90 8.13
C ASP A 118 14.05 34.66 9.36
N GLU A 119 12.76 35.00 9.31
CA GLU A 119 11.77 34.68 10.34
C GLU A 119 10.95 33.44 9.97
N ILE A 120 10.48 32.70 10.98
CA ILE A 120 9.64 31.51 10.78
C ILE A 120 8.21 31.96 10.52
N ASN A 121 7.68 31.63 9.34
CA ASN A 121 6.28 31.79 9.04
C ASN A 121 5.49 30.63 9.68
N LYS A 122 4.42 30.96 10.42
CA LYS A 122 3.52 29.98 11.04
C LYS A 122 2.24 29.77 10.24
N ASN A 123 1.99 30.55 9.20
CA ASN A 123 0.76 30.48 8.43
C ASN A 123 0.60 29.13 7.73
N ILE A 124 -0.65 28.67 7.68
CA ILE A 124 -1.04 27.45 6.98
C ILE A 124 -2.00 27.83 5.87
N TYR A 125 -1.73 27.32 4.68
CA TYR A 125 -2.50 27.61 3.48
C TYR A 125 -3.02 26.33 2.85
N GLN A 126 -4.29 26.30 2.52
CA GLN A 126 -4.89 25.28 1.66
C GLN A 126 -4.90 25.81 0.22
N ILE A 127 -4.35 25.01 -0.68
CA ILE A 127 -4.20 25.31 -2.10
C ILE A 127 -5.07 24.30 -2.84
N GLU A 128 -6.11 24.81 -3.49
CA GLU A 128 -7.03 24.01 -4.30
C GLU A 128 -6.83 24.32 -5.78
N VAL A 129 -6.81 23.27 -6.59
CA VAL A 129 -6.71 23.39 -8.06
C VAL A 129 -8.10 23.15 -8.64
N LEU A 130 -8.74 24.22 -9.12
CA LEU A 130 -10.09 24.20 -9.68
C LEU A 130 -10.01 24.68 -11.14
N ASN A 131 -10.28 23.81 -12.12
CA ASN A 131 -10.32 24.16 -13.54
C ASN A 131 -9.13 25.01 -14.03
N ASP A 132 -7.90 24.54 -13.77
CA ASP A 132 -6.65 25.27 -14.09
C ASP A 132 -6.42 26.58 -13.33
N GLN A 133 -7.24 26.92 -12.35
CA GLN A 133 -7.00 28.02 -11.42
C GLN A 133 -6.56 27.50 -10.06
N ILE A 134 -5.77 28.32 -9.37
CA ILE A 134 -5.36 28.04 -7.99
C ILE A 134 -6.10 28.98 -7.05
N VAL A 135 -6.78 28.41 -6.06
CA VAL A 135 -7.34 29.14 -4.93
C VAL A 135 -6.47 28.86 -3.70
N VAL A 136 -5.97 29.91 -3.06
CA VAL A 136 -5.14 29.80 -1.85
C VAL A 136 -5.89 30.42 -0.68
N ASN A 137 -6.27 29.58 0.30
CA ASN A 137 -7.01 29.99 1.49
C ASN A 137 -6.13 29.83 2.73
N LYS A 138 -6.03 30.86 3.58
CA LYS A 138 -5.39 30.72 4.90
C LYS A 138 -6.35 29.97 5.84
N ILE A 139 -5.94 28.82 6.33
CA ILE A 139 -6.77 27.95 7.18
C ILE A 139 -6.40 27.98 8.66
N GLY A 140 -5.24 28.57 9.01
CA GLY A 140 -4.81 28.68 10.39
C GLY A 140 -3.33 29.01 10.53
N GLU A 141 -2.80 28.78 11.73
CA GLU A 141 -1.40 28.98 12.08
C GLU A 141 -0.86 27.78 12.86
N LEU A 142 0.44 27.52 12.72
CA LEU A 142 1.13 26.46 13.43
C LEU A 142 1.22 26.80 14.93
N PRO A 143 0.90 25.85 15.83
CA PRO A 143 0.81 26.11 17.27
C PRO A 143 2.17 26.18 17.97
N PHE A 144 3.29 26.07 17.24
CA PHE A 144 4.64 25.96 17.80
C PHE A 144 5.60 27.00 17.20
N GLU A 145 6.77 27.16 17.81
CA GLU A 145 7.75 28.18 17.44
C GLU A 145 8.53 27.80 16.18
N LYS A 146 8.98 26.54 16.12
CA LYS A 146 9.80 26.03 15.02
C LYS A 146 9.32 24.66 14.55
N PRO A 147 8.85 24.52 13.30
CA PRO A 147 8.56 23.21 12.73
C PRO A 147 9.82 22.37 12.66
N THR A 148 9.70 21.06 12.89
CA THR A 148 10.73 20.11 12.47
C THR A 148 10.69 19.94 10.96
N SER A 149 11.64 19.16 10.43
CA SER A 149 11.87 19.06 8.98
C SER A 149 10.98 18.05 8.24
N SER A 150 9.92 17.53 8.88
CA SER A 150 9.01 16.58 8.26
C SER A 150 7.59 16.64 8.83
N ALA A 151 6.60 16.54 7.95
CA ALA A 151 5.21 16.28 8.27
C ALA A 151 4.66 15.23 7.32
N THR A 152 3.65 14.47 7.79
CA THR A 152 3.04 13.39 7.01
C THR A 152 1.54 13.34 7.26
N LEU A 153 0.80 12.80 6.30
CA LEU A 153 -0.63 12.50 6.47
C LEU A 153 -0.77 11.12 7.11
N PHE A 154 -1.52 10.99 8.20
CA PHE A 154 -1.79 9.72 8.86
C PHE A 154 -3.19 9.71 9.43
N GLN A 155 -3.99 8.69 9.11
CA GLN A 155 -5.38 8.56 9.57
C GLN A 155 -6.22 9.83 9.34
N ASN A 156 -6.11 10.41 8.14
CA ASN A 156 -6.81 11.65 7.77
C ASN A 156 -6.47 12.87 8.67
N LYS A 157 -5.29 12.87 9.28
CA LYS A 157 -4.76 13.99 10.06
C LYS A 157 -3.36 14.33 9.59
N ILE A 158 -2.99 15.61 9.62
CA ILE A 158 -1.60 15.99 9.41
C ILE A 158 -0.86 15.81 10.73
N TRP A 159 0.23 15.07 10.68
CA TRP A 159 1.14 14.90 11.81
C TRP A 159 2.44 15.64 11.53
N ILE A 160 2.81 16.49 12.47
CA ILE A 160 4.06 17.27 12.43
C ILE A 160 4.65 17.29 13.83
N SER A 161 5.97 17.26 13.93
CA SER A 161 6.64 17.61 15.17
C SER A 161 7.13 19.05 15.12
N GLY A 162 7.15 19.70 16.27
CA GLY A 162 7.62 21.07 16.39
C GLY A 162 8.23 21.31 17.76
N ILE A 163 9.11 22.29 17.85
CA ILE A 163 9.66 22.75 19.12
C ILE A 163 8.72 23.83 19.67
N SER A 164 8.26 23.60 20.90
CA SER A 164 7.45 24.55 21.68
C SER A 164 8.02 24.61 23.09
N ASN A 165 8.33 25.81 23.58
CA ASN A 165 8.94 26.01 24.91
C ASN A 165 10.22 25.16 25.14
N GLY A 166 11.02 24.98 24.09
CA GLY A 166 12.25 24.16 24.16
C GLY A 166 12.06 22.64 24.17
N GLN A 167 10.82 22.14 24.12
CA GLN A 167 10.53 20.71 24.02
C GLN A 167 9.97 20.34 22.64
N ASN A 168 10.28 19.12 22.19
CA ASN A 168 9.74 18.56 20.96
C ASN A 168 8.35 17.95 21.24
N ILE A 169 7.32 18.55 20.63
CA ILE A 169 5.92 18.15 20.77
C ILE A 169 5.41 17.69 19.41
N PHE A 170 4.71 16.56 19.39
CA PHE A 170 3.96 16.10 18.23
C PHE A 170 2.57 16.71 18.24
N TRP A 171 2.19 17.25 17.09
CA TRP A 171 0.90 17.88 16.87
C TRP A 171 0.16 17.15 15.76
N SER A 172 -1.16 17.04 15.92
CA SER A 172 -2.05 16.55 14.88
C SER A 172 -3.08 17.60 14.50
N TYR A 173 -3.24 17.83 13.20
CA TYR A 173 -4.31 18.67 12.65
C TYR A 173 -5.40 17.78 12.09
N ASP A 174 -6.61 17.97 12.61
CA ASP A 174 -7.79 17.22 12.16
C ASP A 174 -8.60 18.07 11.17
N PHE A 175 -8.69 17.63 9.92
CA PHE A 175 -9.42 18.33 8.87
C PHE A 175 -10.91 18.49 9.18
N ASN A 176 -11.52 17.57 9.94
CA ASN A 176 -12.95 17.62 10.25
C ASN A 176 -13.28 18.73 11.27
N THR A 177 -12.36 18.98 12.20
CA THR A 177 -12.53 20.00 13.24
C THR A 177 -11.79 21.30 12.94
N SER A 178 -10.92 21.27 11.92
CA SER A 178 -10.00 22.34 11.51
C SER A 178 -9.14 22.87 12.67
N LYS A 179 -8.79 22.00 13.64
CA LYS A 179 -8.05 22.37 14.85
C LYS A 179 -6.79 21.53 15.02
N TRP A 180 -5.76 22.18 15.54
CA TRP A 180 -4.56 21.54 16.05
C TRP A 180 -4.79 20.99 17.45
N SER A 181 -4.29 19.78 17.69
CA SER A 181 -4.27 19.14 19.01
C SER A 181 -2.85 18.63 19.32
N PRO A 182 -2.34 18.86 20.54
CA PRO A 182 -1.11 18.24 20.97
C PRO A 182 -1.36 16.74 21.17
N ALA A 183 -0.47 15.90 20.66
CA ALA A 183 -0.57 14.45 20.80
C ALA A 183 0.28 13.96 21.98
N PHE A 184 1.60 14.14 21.90
CA PHE A 184 2.55 13.70 22.93
C PHE A 184 3.90 14.42 22.80
N THR A 185 4.70 14.38 23.86
CA THR A 185 6.03 15.02 23.93
C THR A 185 7.14 13.98 23.89
N ARG A 186 8.18 14.20 23.08
CA ARG A 186 9.34 13.31 22.98
C ARG A 186 10.54 14.08 22.47
N ASN A 187 11.71 13.92 23.08
CA ASN A 187 12.94 14.50 22.57
C ASN A 187 13.32 13.87 21.22
N LEU A 188 13.42 14.71 20.20
CA LEU A 188 13.82 14.34 18.85
C LEU A 188 15.17 14.93 18.51
N ASN A 189 15.93 14.19 17.70
CA ASN A 189 17.12 14.72 17.05
C ASN A 189 16.73 15.65 15.89
N SER A 190 17.58 16.63 15.59
CA SER A 190 17.30 17.68 14.59
C SER A 190 17.07 17.16 13.17
N ASN A 191 17.56 15.96 12.87
CA ASN A 191 17.39 15.28 11.57
C ASN A 191 16.29 14.21 11.57
N ALA A 192 15.47 14.12 12.63
CA ALA A 192 14.38 13.15 12.69
C ALA A 192 13.38 13.39 11.54
N LYS A 193 12.95 12.31 10.89
CA LYS A 193 11.94 12.32 9.81
C LYS A 193 10.75 11.47 10.18
N LEU A 194 9.56 12.01 9.95
CA LEU A 194 8.28 11.35 10.15
C LEU A 194 7.69 10.96 8.79
N VAL A 195 7.20 9.72 8.69
CA VAL A 195 6.54 9.20 7.49
C VAL A 195 5.46 8.20 7.90
N SER A 196 4.33 8.20 7.19
CA SER A 196 3.29 7.18 7.35
C SER A 196 3.44 6.10 6.29
N GLN A 197 3.22 4.84 6.68
CA GLN A 197 3.17 3.72 5.75
C GLN A 197 2.39 2.54 6.35
N ASN A 198 1.83 1.66 5.51
CA ASN A 198 1.16 0.45 5.96
C ASN A 198 2.18 -0.56 6.51
N ASP A 199 1.87 -1.21 7.62
CA ASP A 199 2.70 -2.28 8.21
C ASP A 199 2.30 -3.70 7.76
N GLY A 200 1.41 -3.80 6.77
CA GLY A 200 0.79 -5.03 6.27
C GLY A 200 -0.63 -5.25 6.77
N ASN A 201 -1.04 -4.59 7.86
CA ASN A 201 -2.41 -4.64 8.38
C ASN A 201 -3.10 -3.28 8.33
N GLN A 202 -2.41 -2.23 8.75
CA GLN A 202 -2.95 -0.88 8.84
C GLN A 202 -1.87 0.16 8.56
N GLU A 203 -2.31 1.38 8.24
CA GLU A 203 -1.42 2.53 8.20
C GLU A 203 -0.83 2.76 9.59
N MET A 204 0.48 3.05 9.67
CA MET A 204 1.22 3.32 10.90
C MET A 204 2.16 4.51 10.70
N LEU A 205 2.50 5.21 11.80
CA LEU A 205 3.52 6.26 11.80
C LEU A 205 4.90 5.66 12.10
N TYR A 206 5.87 6.06 11.28
CA TYR A 206 7.27 5.70 11.41
C TYR A 206 8.11 6.94 11.66
N LEU A 207 9.02 6.82 12.61
CA LEU A 207 9.98 7.85 12.98
C LEU A 207 11.38 7.33 12.69
N ILE A 208 12.13 8.09 11.90
CA ILE A 208 13.48 7.75 11.48
C ILE A 208 14.43 8.76 12.11
N GLU A 209 15.29 8.28 13.02
CA GLU A 209 16.18 9.11 13.82
C GLU A 209 17.62 8.61 13.68
N PHE A 210 18.57 9.55 13.64
CA PHE A 210 19.99 9.22 13.70
C PHE A 210 20.45 9.21 15.15
N ASP A 211 21.07 8.11 15.59
CA ASP A 211 21.67 8.02 16.92
C ASP A 211 23.13 8.50 16.87
N ASP A 212 23.37 9.73 17.34
CA ASP A 212 24.70 10.34 17.38
C ASP A 212 25.72 9.55 18.21
N LYS A 213 25.28 8.80 19.23
CA LYS A 213 26.21 8.06 20.11
C LYS A 213 26.77 6.83 19.42
N ASN A 214 25.95 6.17 18.61
CA ASN A 214 26.27 4.87 18.03
C ASN A 214 26.44 4.91 16.51
N ASN A 215 26.24 6.06 15.87
CA ASN A 215 26.46 6.30 14.44
C ASN A 215 25.62 5.37 13.53
N TYR A 216 24.34 5.20 13.87
CA TYR A 216 23.37 4.48 13.05
C TYR A 216 22.02 5.20 12.98
N TRP A 217 21.27 4.91 11.93
CA TRP A 217 19.87 5.29 11.79
C TRP A 217 18.98 4.23 12.41
N THR A 218 17.93 4.68 13.10
CA THR A 218 16.86 3.84 13.64
C THR A 218 15.59 4.10 12.89
N ILE A 219 14.82 3.03 12.65
CA ILE A 219 13.45 3.12 12.16
C ILE A 219 12.56 2.60 13.27
N SER A 220 11.74 3.49 13.83
CA SER A 220 10.87 3.18 14.94
C SER A 220 9.41 3.32 14.53
N LYS A 221 8.57 2.35 14.89
CA LYS A 221 7.13 2.35 14.63
C LYS A 221 6.36 2.80 15.85
N LEU A 222 5.37 3.68 15.66
CA LEU A 222 4.48 4.11 16.74
C LEU A 222 3.59 2.94 17.18
N THR A 223 3.73 2.48 18.42
CA THR A 223 2.94 1.36 18.97
C THR A 223 1.79 1.83 19.85
N ASN A 224 1.95 2.96 20.53
CA ASN A 224 0.91 3.54 21.37
C ASN A 224 0.80 5.04 21.11
N LEU A 225 -0.34 5.45 20.54
CA LEU A 225 -0.62 6.85 20.20
C LEU A 225 -0.74 7.75 21.44
N GLN A 226 -1.35 7.25 22.52
CA GLN A 226 -1.59 8.02 23.73
C GLN A 226 -0.30 8.28 24.51
N MET A 227 0.59 7.28 24.54
CA MET A 227 1.88 7.36 25.25
C MET A 227 3.00 7.92 24.37
N GLY A 228 2.81 8.04 23.05
CA GLY A 228 3.87 8.45 22.12
C GLY A 228 5.01 7.44 22.02
N GLU A 229 4.74 6.16 22.30
CA GLU A 229 5.77 5.12 22.33
C GLU A 229 6.10 4.64 20.92
N PHE A 230 7.33 4.89 20.48
CA PHE A 230 7.88 4.28 19.28
C PHE A 230 8.78 3.12 19.64
N LYS A 231 8.51 1.96 19.05
CA LYS A 231 9.34 0.77 19.16
C LYS A 231 10.29 0.67 17.97
N ILE A 232 11.58 0.53 18.24
CA ILE A 232 12.60 0.33 17.21
C ILE A 232 12.33 -1.00 16.49
N GLU A 233 12.16 -0.95 15.17
CA GLU A 233 11.95 -2.14 14.34
C GLU A 233 13.21 -2.53 13.57
N ASN A 234 14.06 -1.57 13.21
CA ASN A 234 15.30 -1.81 12.49
C ASN A 234 16.34 -0.72 12.78
N SER A 235 17.61 -1.06 12.65
CA SER A 235 18.74 -0.13 12.69
C SER A 235 19.73 -0.43 11.56
N PHE A 236 20.33 0.63 11.01
CA PHE A 236 21.26 0.51 9.90
C PHE A 236 22.25 1.66 9.89
N SER A 237 23.47 1.44 9.44
CA SER A 237 24.47 2.50 9.31
C SER A 237 24.59 2.94 7.85
N THR A 238 24.76 4.25 7.65
CA THR A 238 25.01 4.86 6.35
C THR A 238 26.30 5.69 6.37
N GLY A 239 27.20 5.43 7.32
CA GLY A 239 28.38 6.29 7.55
C GLY A 239 27.96 7.74 7.86
N ASN A 240 28.65 8.70 7.25
CA ASN A 240 28.44 10.14 7.51
C ASN A 240 27.30 10.78 6.68
N HIS A 241 26.56 9.99 5.91
CA HIS A 241 25.49 10.51 5.07
C HIS A 241 24.26 10.91 5.90
N LYS A 242 23.79 12.14 5.71
CA LYS A 242 22.60 12.67 6.40
C LYS A 242 21.33 12.34 5.62
N LEU A 243 20.29 11.89 6.31
CA LEU A 243 18.97 11.67 5.71
C LEU A 243 18.36 13.03 5.34
N LYS A 244 18.05 13.19 4.05
CA LYS A 244 17.46 14.41 3.50
C LYS A 244 15.94 14.35 3.53
N LYS A 245 15.36 13.30 2.95
CA LYS A 245 13.91 13.12 2.78
C LYS A 245 13.51 11.65 2.88
N THR A 246 12.23 11.45 3.17
CA THR A 246 11.60 10.14 3.31
C THR A 246 10.26 10.16 2.59
N PHE A 247 9.95 9.10 1.85
CA PHE A 247 8.72 9.02 1.07
C PHE A 247 8.09 7.64 1.21
N SER A 248 6.76 7.57 1.26
CA SER A 248 6.02 6.31 1.15
C SER A 248 6.00 5.85 -0.31
N ILE A 249 6.30 4.56 -0.53
CA ILE A 249 6.30 3.91 -1.85
C ILE A 249 5.45 2.66 -1.78
N GLY A 250 4.52 2.56 -2.72
CA GLY A 250 3.62 1.43 -2.86
C GLY A 250 2.87 1.14 -1.56
N TYR A 251 2.54 -0.13 -1.37
CA TYR A 251 1.74 -0.54 -0.23
C TYR A 251 2.51 -0.58 1.10
N SER A 252 3.82 -0.86 1.10
CA SER A 252 4.53 -1.21 2.35
C SER A 252 6.01 -0.82 2.35
N ASN A 253 6.44 0.10 1.50
CA ASN A 253 7.85 0.49 1.40
C ASN A 253 8.04 1.96 1.76
N ILE A 254 9.17 2.28 2.38
CA ILE A 254 9.60 3.64 2.67
C ILE A 254 10.92 3.86 1.93
N LEU A 255 10.97 4.88 1.09
CA LEU A 255 12.19 5.35 0.46
C LEU A 255 12.90 6.35 1.35
N LEU A 256 14.17 6.09 1.61
CA LEU A 256 15.07 6.91 2.38
C LEU A 256 16.09 7.53 1.43
N VAL A 257 16.09 8.86 1.35
CA VAL A 257 16.96 9.64 0.47
C VAL A 257 18.02 10.34 1.30
N PHE A 258 19.29 10.02 1.05
CA PHE A 258 20.45 10.55 1.75
C PHE A 258 21.18 11.63 0.95
N ASP A 259 21.90 12.52 1.64
CA ASP A 259 22.69 13.59 1.03
C ASP A 259 23.94 13.05 0.30
N ASN A 260 24.21 13.62 -0.88
CA ASN A 260 25.22 13.17 -1.84
C ASN A 260 26.49 14.04 -1.75
N LYS A 261 27.17 14.02 -0.60
CA LYS A 261 28.40 14.81 -0.39
C LYS A 261 29.69 14.14 -0.87
N SER A 262 29.63 13.04 -1.62
CA SER A 262 30.81 12.51 -2.32
C SER A 262 30.91 13.15 -3.70
N VAL A 263 32.12 13.62 -4.03
CA VAL A 263 32.50 14.16 -5.35
C VAL A 263 32.38 13.11 -6.47
N ASP A 264 32.18 11.84 -6.11
CA ASP A 264 32.11 10.68 -7.03
C ASP A 264 30.69 10.15 -7.33
N GLY A 265 29.63 10.89 -7.02
CA GLY A 265 28.31 10.60 -7.61
C GLY A 265 27.57 9.35 -7.10
N ASP A 266 28.02 8.67 -6.05
CA ASP A 266 27.31 7.51 -5.48
C ASP A 266 26.15 7.94 -4.56
N ILE A 267 24.94 7.98 -5.12
CA ILE A 267 23.70 8.20 -4.36
C ILE A 267 23.28 6.89 -3.67
N ASN A 268 23.21 6.88 -2.33
CA ASN A 268 22.77 5.73 -1.55
C ASN A 268 21.28 5.85 -1.18
N PHE A 269 20.38 5.42 -2.07
CA PHE A 269 18.96 5.26 -1.72
C PHE A 269 18.74 3.96 -0.95
N PHE A 270 17.91 4.00 0.09
CA PHE A 270 17.49 2.80 0.79
C PHE A 270 15.98 2.63 0.73
N ILE A 271 15.53 1.41 0.50
CA ILE A 271 14.14 1.02 0.66
C ILE A 271 14.03 0.23 1.96
N TYR A 272 13.22 0.72 2.88
CA TYR A 272 12.77 -0.06 4.02
C TYR A 272 11.42 -0.67 3.74
N ASN A 273 11.32 -2.01 3.82
CA ASN A 273 10.05 -2.70 3.72
C ASN A 273 9.46 -2.92 5.12
N THR A 274 8.28 -2.35 5.40
CA THR A 274 7.65 -2.35 6.72
C THR A 274 7.15 -3.72 7.18
N ILE A 275 6.84 -4.62 6.23
CA ILE A 275 6.35 -5.98 6.53
C ILE A 275 7.52 -6.89 6.91
N THR A 276 8.55 -6.94 6.06
CA THR A 276 9.73 -7.80 6.24
C THR A 276 10.77 -7.20 7.18
N LYS A 277 10.66 -5.90 7.49
CA LYS A 277 11.58 -5.11 8.33
C LYS A 277 13.01 -5.08 7.82
N LYS A 278 13.20 -5.24 6.52
CA LYS A 278 14.53 -5.23 5.89
C LYS A 278 14.78 -3.92 5.16
N ASN A 279 16.01 -3.44 5.26
CA ASN A 279 16.53 -2.38 4.41
C ASN A 279 17.20 -3.00 3.20
N ILE A 280 16.94 -2.41 2.04
CA ILE A 280 17.55 -2.78 0.77
C ILE A 280 18.22 -1.53 0.22
N LYS A 281 19.51 -1.64 -0.08
CA LYS A 281 20.26 -0.60 -0.78
C LYS A 281 19.91 -0.66 -2.27
N LEU A 282 19.64 0.49 -2.88
CA LEU A 282 19.55 0.63 -4.33
C LEU A 282 20.88 1.15 -4.85
N ASP A 283 21.43 0.47 -5.86
CA ASP A 283 22.72 0.81 -6.48
C ASP A 283 22.57 1.76 -7.69
N SER A 284 21.37 2.31 -7.90
CA SER A 284 21.05 3.14 -9.08
C SER A 284 21.39 4.61 -8.86
N ASN A 285 22.25 5.16 -9.74
CA ASN A 285 22.50 6.60 -9.80
C ASN A 285 21.43 7.29 -10.67
N ILE A 286 20.48 7.98 -10.03
CA ILE A 286 19.42 8.73 -10.71
C ILE A 286 19.96 10.07 -11.26
N GLY A 287 21.17 10.48 -10.88
CA GLY A 287 21.80 11.72 -11.33
C GLY A 287 21.07 13.00 -10.89
N ILE A 288 20.06 12.87 -10.02
CA ILE A 288 19.20 13.96 -9.57
C ILE A 288 19.03 13.87 -8.05
N ASN A 289 19.10 15.03 -7.39
CA ASN A 289 18.78 15.17 -5.97
C ASN A 289 17.26 15.26 -5.78
N ILE A 290 16.64 14.18 -5.28
CA ILE A 290 15.18 14.08 -5.12
C ILE A 290 14.68 15.10 -4.07
N GLU A 291 13.75 15.96 -4.50
CA GLU A 291 13.07 16.93 -3.65
C GLU A 291 11.61 16.55 -3.38
N ALA A 292 10.93 15.94 -4.35
CA ALA A 292 9.61 15.38 -4.13
C ALA A 292 9.48 14.06 -4.88
N PHE A 293 8.71 13.16 -4.29
CA PHE A 293 8.42 11.85 -4.83
C PHE A 293 6.98 11.51 -4.53
N GLN A 294 6.25 11.05 -5.55
CA GLN A 294 4.96 10.42 -5.36
C GLN A 294 4.80 9.26 -6.32
N GLN A 295 4.22 8.18 -5.80
CA GLN A 295 3.74 7.08 -6.60
C GLN A 295 2.22 7.16 -6.70
N THR A 296 1.70 7.20 -7.92
CA THR A 296 0.27 6.98 -8.21
C THR A 296 0.06 5.53 -8.66
N ASN A 297 -1.17 5.15 -9.00
CA ASN A 297 -1.48 3.79 -9.45
C ASN A 297 -0.77 3.39 -10.75
N ASP A 298 -0.43 4.36 -11.59
CA ASP A 298 0.01 4.19 -12.98
C ASP A 298 1.36 4.86 -13.30
N LYS A 299 1.89 5.73 -12.43
CA LYS A 299 3.13 6.48 -12.65
C LYS A 299 3.88 6.78 -11.35
N ILE A 300 5.19 6.94 -11.48
CA ILE A 300 6.07 7.49 -10.44
C ILE A 300 6.54 8.85 -10.93
N VAL A 301 6.29 9.86 -10.10
CA VAL A 301 6.71 11.23 -10.36
C VAL A 301 7.82 11.58 -9.38
N ILE A 302 8.99 11.87 -9.94
CA ILE A 302 10.17 12.31 -9.19
C ILE A 302 10.49 13.72 -9.65
N VAL A 303 10.57 14.64 -8.69
CA VAL A 303 11.03 16.00 -8.93
C VAL A 303 12.33 16.21 -8.20
N GLY A 304 13.36 16.65 -8.91
CA GLY A 304 14.63 16.97 -8.27
C GLY A 304 15.54 17.86 -9.09
N ASN A 305 16.75 18.07 -8.57
CA ASN A 305 17.74 18.97 -9.14
C ASN A 305 18.99 18.23 -9.63
N LYS A 306 19.52 18.61 -10.81
CA LYS A 306 20.67 17.96 -11.46
C LYS A 306 22.05 18.53 -11.06
N GLY A 307 22.13 19.41 -10.07
CA GLY A 307 23.38 20.07 -9.65
C GLY A 307 23.72 21.33 -10.46
N ASP A 308 23.34 21.40 -11.73
CA ASP A 308 23.59 22.56 -12.63
C ASP A 308 22.61 23.74 -12.43
N ASN A 309 22.00 23.86 -11.25
CA ASN A 309 20.85 24.75 -10.97
C ASN A 309 19.63 24.56 -11.91
N SER A 310 19.64 23.55 -12.79
CA SER A 310 18.47 23.15 -13.56
C SER A 310 17.73 22.02 -12.86
N ASN A 311 16.40 22.16 -12.81
CA ASN A 311 15.54 21.10 -12.33
C ASN A 311 15.11 20.18 -13.46
N GLU A 312 14.93 18.92 -13.09
CA GLU A 312 14.48 17.89 -13.98
C GLU A 312 13.30 17.18 -13.30
N LEU A 313 12.16 17.24 -13.96
CA LEU A 313 11.03 16.38 -13.67
C LEU A 313 11.29 15.08 -14.40
N ILE A 314 11.35 14.00 -13.63
CA ILE A 314 11.27 12.66 -14.18
C ILE A 314 9.87 12.16 -13.87
N CYS A 315 9.05 12.07 -14.91
CA CYS A 315 7.86 11.23 -14.87
C CYS A 315 8.21 9.91 -15.53
N SER A 316 8.10 8.84 -14.76
CA SER A 316 8.16 7.50 -15.32
C SER A 316 6.81 6.82 -15.15
N PRO A 317 6.16 6.37 -16.23
CA PRO A 317 5.01 5.50 -16.08
C PRO A 317 5.44 4.25 -15.31
N ILE A 318 4.59 3.79 -14.38
CA ILE A 318 4.72 2.46 -13.81
C ILE A 318 4.37 1.51 -14.94
N ILE A 319 5.40 1.11 -15.68
CA ILE A 319 5.26 0.00 -16.60
C ILE A 319 5.17 -1.25 -15.73
N ASN A 320 3.95 -1.54 -15.26
CA ASN A 320 3.57 -2.87 -14.82
C ASN A 320 3.55 -3.77 -16.06
N LYS A 321 4.74 -4.08 -16.60
CA LYS A 321 4.93 -5.22 -17.49
C LYS A 321 4.93 -6.51 -16.66
N THR A 322 3.95 -6.67 -15.78
CA THR A 322 3.46 -8.01 -15.43
C THR A 322 2.37 -8.37 -16.43
N ARG A 323 2.70 -8.33 -17.73
CA ARG A 323 1.91 -9.10 -18.69
C ARG A 323 2.15 -10.55 -18.32
N PHE A 324 1.09 -11.28 -18.00
CA PHE A 324 1.15 -12.73 -17.93
C PHE A 324 1.95 -13.22 -19.14
N ALA A 325 3.00 -14.02 -18.87
CA ALA A 325 3.69 -14.68 -19.94
C ALA A 325 2.67 -15.53 -20.69
N PHE A 326 2.92 -15.79 -21.97
CA PHE A 326 2.04 -16.64 -22.77
C PHE A 326 1.73 -17.98 -22.07
N LEU A 327 2.70 -18.53 -21.34
CA LEU A 327 2.54 -19.74 -20.52
C LEU A 327 1.51 -19.57 -19.40
N ASP A 328 1.48 -18.43 -18.72
CA ASP A 328 0.54 -18.20 -17.62
C ASP A 328 -0.90 -18.11 -18.14
N ILE A 329 -1.09 -17.40 -19.27
CA ILE A 329 -2.39 -17.33 -19.96
C ILE A 329 -2.83 -18.73 -20.40
N PHE A 330 -1.89 -19.52 -20.94
CA PHE A 330 -2.17 -20.86 -21.43
C PHE A 330 -2.60 -21.78 -20.30
N PHE A 331 -1.85 -21.82 -19.18
CA PHE A 331 -2.19 -22.66 -18.04
C PHE A 331 -3.49 -22.23 -17.37
N LEU A 332 -3.76 -20.92 -17.28
CA LEU A 332 -5.02 -20.40 -16.75
C LEU A 332 -6.21 -20.82 -17.63
N ALA A 333 -6.12 -20.57 -18.94
CA ALA A 333 -7.17 -20.94 -19.88
C ALA A 333 -7.38 -22.47 -19.93
N PHE A 334 -6.30 -23.24 -19.92
CA PHE A 334 -6.34 -24.70 -19.88
C PHE A 334 -7.02 -25.20 -18.60
N TYR A 335 -6.68 -24.64 -17.43
CA TYR A 335 -7.31 -25.02 -16.16
C TYR A 335 -8.81 -24.72 -16.16
N CYS A 336 -9.23 -23.53 -16.58
CA CYS A 336 -10.65 -23.17 -16.71
C CYS A 336 -11.39 -24.09 -17.69
N PHE A 337 -10.78 -24.38 -18.84
CA PHE A 337 -11.35 -25.28 -19.84
C PHE A 337 -11.52 -26.71 -19.31
N LEU A 338 -10.54 -27.21 -18.57
CA LEU A 338 -10.58 -28.54 -17.96
C LEU A 338 -11.69 -28.62 -16.89
N LEU A 339 -11.89 -27.58 -16.09
CA LEU A 339 -13.01 -27.50 -15.14
C LEU A 339 -14.37 -27.56 -15.84
N ILE A 340 -14.55 -26.82 -16.94
CA ILE A 340 -15.80 -26.83 -17.72
C ILE A 340 -16.05 -28.23 -18.29
N ILE A 341 -15.03 -28.90 -18.84
CA ILE A 341 -15.16 -30.27 -19.35
C ILE A 341 -15.59 -31.24 -18.25
N ILE A 342 -14.95 -31.16 -17.08
CA ILE A 342 -15.28 -32.01 -15.93
C ILE A 342 -16.73 -31.76 -15.50
N GLY A 343 -17.11 -30.50 -15.28
CA GLY A 343 -18.46 -30.10 -14.87
C GLY A 343 -19.51 -30.61 -15.85
N TYR A 344 -19.32 -30.34 -17.14
CA TYR A 344 -20.23 -30.79 -18.19
C TYR A 344 -20.33 -32.32 -18.30
N TYR A 345 -19.21 -33.04 -18.18
CA TYR A 345 -19.18 -34.49 -18.26
C TYR A 345 -19.92 -35.17 -17.10
N PHE A 346 -19.75 -34.66 -15.87
CA PHE A 346 -20.41 -35.23 -14.69
C PHE A 346 -21.87 -34.78 -14.58
N SER A 347 -22.21 -33.56 -15.00
CA SER A 347 -23.59 -33.05 -15.03
C SER A 347 -24.53 -33.97 -15.83
N ARG A 348 -24.05 -34.60 -16.91
CA ARG A 348 -24.86 -35.51 -17.75
C ARG A 348 -25.07 -36.91 -17.18
N ARG A 349 -24.43 -37.28 -16.07
CA ARG A 349 -24.45 -38.66 -15.54
C ARG A 349 -25.49 -38.90 -14.45
N GLU A 350 -25.98 -37.86 -13.80
CA GLU A 350 -26.99 -37.96 -12.74
C GLU A 350 -28.41 -37.94 -13.35
N LYS A 351 -29.11 -39.08 -13.35
CA LYS A 351 -30.43 -39.23 -14.02
C LYS A 351 -31.63 -39.14 -13.06
N THR A 352 -31.42 -39.26 -11.75
CA THR A 352 -32.50 -39.24 -10.76
C THR A 352 -32.19 -38.29 -9.60
N ILE A 353 -33.23 -37.71 -8.99
CA ILE A 353 -33.13 -36.82 -7.82
C ILE A 353 -32.44 -37.54 -6.64
N SER A 354 -32.71 -38.83 -6.46
CA SER A 354 -32.07 -39.62 -5.41
C SER A 354 -30.59 -39.86 -5.68
N ASP A 355 -30.19 -40.03 -6.94
CA ASP A 355 -28.79 -40.17 -7.30
C ASP A 355 -28.03 -38.86 -7.04
N TYR A 356 -28.65 -37.72 -7.38
CA TYR A 356 -28.09 -36.38 -7.11
C TYR A 356 -27.89 -36.09 -5.61
N PHE A 357 -28.90 -36.30 -4.77
CA PHE A 357 -28.81 -35.97 -3.33
C PHE A 357 -28.09 -37.03 -2.49
N LYS A 358 -28.11 -38.31 -2.90
CA LYS A 358 -27.54 -39.43 -2.11
C LYS A 358 -26.30 -40.06 -2.76
N GLY A 359 -25.81 -39.52 -3.88
CA GLY A 359 -24.69 -40.10 -4.65
C GLY A 359 -24.95 -41.54 -5.11
N GLY A 360 -26.22 -41.87 -5.38
CA GLY A 360 -26.69 -43.22 -5.69
C GLY A 360 -26.38 -44.28 -4.62
N LYS A 361 -26.02 -43.87 -3.38
CA LYS A 361 -25.49 -44.73 -2.28
C LYS A 361 -24.21 -45.51 -2.63
N ARG A 362 -23.52 -45.15 -3.71
CA ARG A 362 -22.30 -45.83 -4.18
C ARG A 362 -21.02 -45.14 -3.72
N ILE A 363 -21.12 -43.91 -3.22
CA ILE A 363 -19.96 -43.13 -2.79
C ILE A 363 -19.53 -43.61 -1.40
N PRO A 364 -18.28 -44.10 -1.23
CA PRO A 364 -17.79 -44.51 0.07
C PRO A 364 -17.60 -43.29 0.99
N ALA A 365 -17.76 -43.48 2.31
CA ALA A 365 -17.72 -42.39 3.30
C ALA A 365 -16.43 -41.56 3.24
N TRP A 366 -15.29 -42.18 2.91
CA TRP A 366 -14.02 -41.46 2.76
C TRP A 366 -14.03 -40.52 1.53
N ALA A 367 -14.67 -40.91 0.42
CA ALA A 367 -14.75 -40.07 -0.78
C ALA A 367 -15.71 -38.90 -0.58
N ALA A 368 -16.87 -39.16 0.05
CA ALA A 368 -17.78 -38.09 0.50
C ALA A 368 -17.08 -37.15 1.50
N GLY A 369 -16.26 -37.70 2.38
CA GLY A 369 -15.41 -36.96 3.29
C GLY A 369 -14.40 -36.05 2.61
N ILE A 370 -13.66 -36.55 1.62
CA ILE A 370 -12.72 -35.74 0.83
C ILE A 370 -13.46 -34.61 0.11
N SER A 371 -14.67 -34.86 -0.40
CA SER A 371 -15.49 -33.80 -0.99
C SER A 371 -15.84 -32.71 0.02
N LEU A 372 -16.22 -33.08 1.25
CA LEU A 372 -16.48 -32.11 2.32
C LEU A 372 -15.24 -31.28 2.66
N ILE A 373 -14.06 -31.91 2.70
CA ILE A 373 -12.77 -31.20 2.87
C ILE A 373 -12.55 -30.22 1.73
N ALA A 374 -12.71 -30.66 0.49
CA ALA A 374 -12.50 -29.83 -0.69
C ALA A 374 -13.40 -28.58 -0.67
N THR A 375 -14.67 -28.73 -0.29
CA THR A 375 -15.63 -27.60 -0.19
C THR A 375 -15.24 -26.58 0.88
N THR A 376 -14.56 -26.99 1.95
CA THR A 376 -14.14 -26.06 3.02
C THR A 376 -12.94 -25.20 2.65
N PHE A 377 -12.16 -25.59 1.64
CA PHE A 377 -11.05 -24.79 1.15
C PHE A 377 -11.51 -23.77 0.12
N SER A 378 -10.95 -22.57 0.22
CA SER A 378 -11.25 -21.48 -0.70
C SER A 378 -9.99 -20.68 -1.03
N ALA A 379 -10.10 -19.74 -1.99
CA ALA A 379 -9.02 -18.81 -2.31
C ALA A 379 -8.52 -18.04 -1.06
N VAL A 380 -9.42 -17.70 -0.13
CA VAL A 380 -9.08 -17.08 1.17
C VAL A 380 -8.10 -17.96 1.96
N SER A 381 -8.34 -19.26 1.98
CA SER A 381 -7.54 -20.22 2.74
C SER A 381 -6.09 -20.27 2.24
N PHE A 382 -5.87 -20.08 0.94
CA PHE A 382 -4.55 -20.15 0.31
C PHE A 382 -3.84 -18.80 0.20
N MET A 383 -4.58 -17.70 0.02
CA MET A 383 -3.99 -16.38 -0.14
C MET A 383 -3.92 -15.62 1.19
N SER A 384 -5.01 -15.57 1.93
CA SER A 384 -5.14 -14.69 3.09
C SER A 384 -4.47 -15.26 4.33
N LEU A 385 -4.64 -16.56 4.63
CA LEU A 385 -4.09 -17.17 5.84
C LEU A 385 -2.56 -17.21 5.86
N PRO A 386 -1.86 -17.64 4.78
CA PRO A 386 -0.39 -17.57 4.76
C PRO A 386 0.13 -16.14 4.80
N GLY A 387 -0.51 -15.20 4.07
CA GLY A 387 -0.15 -13.79 4.09
C GLY A 387 -0.25 -13.20 5.50
N LYS A 388 -1.36 -13.47 6.21
CA LYS A 388 -1.57 -13.04 7.60
C LYS A 388 -0.62 -13.73 8.57
N SER A 389 -0.32 -15.00 8.33
CA SER A 389 0.64 -15.76 9.12
C SER A 389 2.05 -15.19 9.01
N PHE A 390 2.42 -14.69 7.83
CA PHE A 390 3.70 -14.05 7.60
C PHE A 390 3.78 -12.65 8.24
N SER A 391 2.71 -11.86 8.15
CA SER A 391 2.71 -10.49 8.67
C SER A 391 2.52 -10.40 10.19
N THR A 392 1.81 -11.35 10.82
CA THR A 392 1.43 -11.26 12.23
C THR A 392 1.92 -12.40 13.10
N ASN A 393 1.38 -13.60 12.92
CA ASN A 393 1.62 -14.73 13.82
C ASN A 393 1.53 -16.06 13.06
N ILE A 394 2.53 -16.91 13.26
CA ILE A 394 2.58 -18.26 12.66
C ILE A 394 1.39 -19.16 13.05
N LEU A 395 0.72 -18.85 14.17
CA LEU A 395 -0.46 -19.58 14.63
C LEU A 395 -1.63 -19.57 13.63
N TYR A 396 -1.70 -18.59 12.72
CA TYR A 396 -2.73 -18.55 11.68
C TYR A 396 -2.66 -19.74 10.70
N ILE A 397 -1.48 -20.37 10.51
CA ILE A 397 -1.33 -21.61 9.72
C ILE A 397 -2.03 -22.81 10.39
N PHE A 398 -2.24 -22.77 11.72
CA PHE A 398 -2.91 -23.87 12.42
C PHE A 398 -4.43 -23.85 12.26
N ILE A 399 -5.04 -22.75 11.83
CA ILE A 399 -6.48 -22.67 11.55
C ILE A 399 -6.90 -23.71 10.48
N PRO A 400 -6.30 -23.75 9.28
CA PRO A 400 -6.67 -24.75 8.28
C PRO A 400 -6.25 -26.17 8.70
N LEU A 401 -5.14 -26.33 9.42
CA LEU A 401 -4.73 -27.64 9.96
C LEU A 401 -5.74 -28.19 10.98
N GLY A 402 -6.25 -27.33 11.87
CA GLY A 402 -7.31 -27.68 12.81
C GLY A 402 -8.59 -28.12 12.12
N SER A 403 -8.96 -27.46 11.01
CA SER A 403 -10.13 -27.85 10.21
C SER A 403 -9.98 -29.25 9.58
N LEU A 404 -8.78 -29.63 9.13
CA LEU A 404 -8.50 -30.98 8.62
C LEU A 404 -8.70 -32.05 9.70
N ILE A 405 -8.24 -31.78 10.93
CA ILE A 405 -8.41 -32.68 12.07
C ILE A 405 -9.90 -32.79 12.44
N ALA A 406 -10.62 -31.67 12.49
CA ALA A 406 -12.05 -31.66 12.77
C ALA A 406 -12.83 -32.49 11.74
N ILE A 407 -12.52 -32.33 10.45
CA ILE A 407 -13.20 -33.07 9.40
C ILE A 407 -12.87 -34.57 9.44
N TYR A 408 -11.66 -34.98 9.82
CA TYR A 408 -11.36 -36.39 10.03
C TYR A 408 -12.34 -37.03 11.03
N PHE A 409 -12.65 -36.34 12.13
CA PHE A 409 -13.64 -36.79 13.10
C PHE A 409 -15.07 -36.81 12.55
N VAL A 410 -15.45 -35.80 11.76
CA VAL A 410 -16.74 -35.77 11.06
C VAL A 410 -16.88 -37.00 10.15
N ILE A 411 -15.88 -37.31 9.33
CA ILE A 411 -15.89 -38.45 8.40
C ILE A 411 -15.94 -39.78 9.15
N LYS A 412 -15.22 -39.89 10.27
CA LYS A 412 -15.12 -41.15 11.02
C LYS A 412 -16.37 -41.46 11.84
N TRP A 413 -17.01 -40.47 12.43
CA TRP A 413 -18.10 -40.69 13.41
C TRP A 413 -19.45 -40.10 12.99
N ILE A 414 -19.46 -38.86 12.50
CA ILE A 414 -20.71 -38.14 12.22
C ILE A 414 -21.30 -38.56 10.87
N LEU A 415 -20.48 -38.68 9.84
CA LEU A 415 -20.91 -39.03 8.49
C LEU A 415 -21.52 -40.44 8.41
N PRO A 416 -20.93 -41.49 9.00
CA PRO A 416 -21.53 -42.83 8.99
C PRO A 416 -22.87 -42.88 9.73
N PHE A 417 -23.03 -42.06 10.79
CA PHE A 417 -24.31 -41.92 11.49
C PHE A 417 -25.39 -41.35 10.57
N PHE A 418 -25.11 -40.25 9.86
CA PHE A 418 -26.08 -39.66 8.92
C PHE A 418 -26.38 -40.56 7.71
N MET A 419 -25.37 -41.28 7.18
CA MET A 419 -25.57 -42.22 6.07
C MET A 419 -26.53 -43.37 6.43
N ARG A 420 -26.54 -43.83 7.70
CA ARG A 420 -27.48 -44.87 8.17
C ARG A 420 -28.94 -44.40 8.25
N LEU A 421 -29.17 -43.11 8.50
CA LEU A 421 -30.50 -42.53 8.66
C LEU A 421 -31.27 -42.36 7.34
N ASN A 422 -30.63 -42.61 6.19
CA ASN A 422 -31.22 -42.51 4.85
C ASN A 422 -31.88 -41.15 4.51
N ILE A 423 -31.51 -40.09 5.24
CA ILE A 423 -31.98 -38.72 5.03
C ILE A 423 -31.29 -38.06 3.83
N THR A 424 -31.94 -37.06 3.25
CA THR A 424 -31.45 -36.28 2.10
C THR A 424 -30.58 -35.10 2.50
N SER A 425 -30.77 -34.55 3.70
CA SER A 425 -29.96 -33.47 4.24
C SER A 425 -29.81 -33.59 5.76
N ALA A 426 -28.77 -32.99 6.32
CA ALA A 426 -28.64 -32.89 7.78
C ALA A 426 -29.81 -32.11 8.42
N TYR A 427 -30.46 -31.21 7.67
CA TYR A 427 -31.63 -30.46 8.14
C TYR A 427 -32.90 -31.31 8.22
N GLU A 428 -33.03 -32.36 7.40
CA GLU A 428 -34.12 -33.34 7.53
C GLU A 428 -34.06 -34.05 8.89
N TYR A 429 -32.86 -34.22 9.47
CA TYR A 429 -32.73 -34.73 10.83
C TYR A 429 -33.31 -33.78 11.88
N LEU A 430 -33.17 -32.45 11.70
CA LEU A 430 -33.80 -31.47 12.58
C LEU A 430 -35.32 -31.57 12.55
N GLU A 431 -35.89 -31.83 11.36
CA GLU A 431 -37.32 -32.09 11.22
C GLU A 431 -37.77 -33.35 11.94
N LYS A 432 -37.03 -34.46 11.75
CA LYS A 432 -37.33 -35.74 12.42
C LYS A 432 -37.20 -35.66 13.95
N ARG A 433 -36.32 -34.80 14.47
CA ARG A 433 -36.05 -34.68 15.91
C ARG A 433 -36.89 -33.63 16.62
N PHE A 434 -37.17 -32.50 15.96
CA PHE A 434 -37.82 -31.35 16.59
C PHE A 434 -39.13 -31.01 15.89
N SER A 435 -39.06 -30.40 14.70
CA SER A 435 -40.22 -30.01 13.90
C SER A 435 -39.80 -29.48 12.52
N SER A 436 -40.75 -29.41 11.59
CA SER A 436 -40.53 -28.82 10.26
C SER A 436 -40.11 -27.34 10.30
N GLY A 437 -40.58 -26.60 11.31
CA GLY A 437 -40.15 -25.22 11.56
C GLY A 437 -38.65 -25.11 11.83
N MET A 438 -38.09 -26.02 12.64
CA MET A 438 -36.63 -26.04 12.92
C MET A 438 -35.79 -26.38 11.70
N ARG A 439 -36.28 -27.27 10.81
CA ARG A 439 -35.62 -27.52 9.52
C ARG A 439 -35.57 -26.26 8.68
N THR A 440 -36.69 -25.56 8.55
CA THR A 440 -36.80 -24.35 7.72
C THR A 440 -35.88 -23.24 8.24
N VAL A 441 -35.87 -23.00 9.54
CA VAL A 441 -34.98 -22.00 10.16
C VAL A 441 -33.52 -22.41 9.96
N GLY A 442 -33.17 -23.67 10.25
CA GLY A 442 -31.79 -24.16 10.11
C GLY A 442 -31.27 -24.09 8.67
N SER A 443 -32.06 -24.50 7.68
CA SER A 443 -31.67 -24.42 6.28
C SER A 443 -31.61 -22.98 5.79
N SER A 444 -32.51 -22.10 6.23
CA SER A 444 -32.53 -20.69 5.81
C SER A 444 -31.31 -19.94 6.32
N ILE A 445 -30.94 -20.11 7.59
CA ILE A 445 -29.73 -19.50 8.17
C ILE A 445 -28.48 -20.00 7.43
N PHE A 446 -28.43 -21.29 7.13
CA PHE A 446 -27.32 -21.86 6.37
C PHE A 446 -27.22 -21.26 4.97
N ILE A 447 -28.31 -21.24 4.20
CA ILE A 447 -28.32 -20.67 2.85
C ILE A 447 -27.89 -19.20 2.86
N LEU A 448 -28.40 -18.41 3.80
CA LEU A 448 -28.01 -17.00 3.95
C LEU A 448 -26.51 -16.86 4.27
N GLY A 449 -26.00 -17.63 5.24
CA GLY A 449 -24.57 -17.61 5.58
C GLY A 449 -23.69 -18.06 4.41
N GLU A 450 -24.15 -19.06 3.64
CA GLU A 450 -23.47 -19.57 2.46
C GLU A 450 -23.39 -18.52 1.35
N LEU A 451 -24.48 -17.78 1.10
CA LEU A 451 -24.52 -16.70 0.10
C LEU A 451 -23.52 -15.59 0.41
N PHE A 452 -23.44 -15.14 1.66
CA PHE A 452 -22.43 -14.15 2.08
C PHE A 452 -21.00 -14.70 1.91
N ARG A 453 -20.77 -15.96 2.28
CA ARG A 453 -19.45 -16.59 2.14
C ARG A 453 -19.03 -16.69 0.68
N LEU A 454 -19.93 -17.13 -0.20
CA LEU A 454 -19.66 -17.25 -1.64
C LEU A 454 -19.35 -15.89 -2.29
N GLY A 455 -20.02 -14.82 -1.87
CA GLY A 455 -19.70 -13.47 -2.33
C GLY A 455 -18.26 -13.06 -2.02
N ILE A 456 -17.79 -13.31 -0.80
CA ILE A 456 -16.39 -13.07 -0.40
C ILE A 456 -15.45 -13.97 -1.20
N ILE A 457 -15.77 -15.26 -1.32
CA ILE A 457 -14.91 -16.23 -2.03
C ILE A 457 -14.77 -15.88 -3.51
N LEU A 458 -15.81 -15.34 -4.16
CA LEU A 458 -15.79 -14.95 -5.56
C LEU A 458 -14.98 -13.66 -5.79
N LEU A 459 -14.99 -12.74 -4.84
CA LEU A 459 -14.31 -11.45 -4.96
C LEU A 459 -12.79 -11.60 -5.06
N LEU A 460 -12.16 -12.47 -4.26
CA LEU A 460 -10.70 -12.65 -4.29
C LEU A 460 -10.15 -13.05 -5.67
N PRO A 461 -10.60 -14.15 -6.31
CA PRO A 461 -10.11 -14.52 -7.63
C PRO A 461 -10.49 -13.49 -8.70
N ALA A 462 -11.64 -12.81 -8.58
CA ALA A 462 -12.01 -11.72 -9.48
C ALA A 462 -11.08 -10.51 -9.35
N MET A 463 -10.66 -10.15 -8.14
CA MET A 463 -9.69 -9.09 -7.88
C MET A 463 -8.31 -9.44 -8.44
N VAL A 464 -7.88 -10.70 -8.29
CA VAL A 464 -6.64 -11.17 -8.92
C VAL A 464 -6.77 -11.06 -10.44
N LEU A 465 -7.88 -11.54 -11.02
CA LEU A 465 -8.11 -11.45 -12.46
C LEU A 465 -8.12 -10.00 -12.94
N SER A 466 -8.76 -9.06 -12.22
CA SER A 466 -8.76 -7.63 -12.60
C SER A 466 -7.37 -7.02 -12.57
N VAL A 467 -6.58 -7.32 -11.54
CA VAL A 467 -5.22 -6.79 -11.40
C VAL A 467 -4.33 -7.29 -12.55
N VAL A 468 -4.45 -8.55 -12.95
CA VAL A 468 -3.55 -9.10 -13.96
C VAL A 468 -4.04 -8.91 -15.40
N SER A 469 -5.35 -8.96 -15.65
CA SER A 469 -5.91 -8.70 -16.99
C SER A 469 -6.05 -7.21 -17.31
N GLY A 470 -6.06 -6.35 -16.28
CA GLY A 470 -6.39 -4.93 -16.41
C GLY A 470 -7.90 -4.66 -16.63
N PHE A 471 -8.74 -5.70 -16.62
CA PHE A 471 -10.18 -5.51 -16.71
C PHE A 471 -10.74 -4.87 -15.45
N ASN A 472 -11.81 -4.08 -15.61
CA ASN A 472 -12.55 -3.57 -14.47
C ASN A 472 -13.05 -4.75 -13.60
N ILE A 473 -12.91 -4.60 -12.28
CA ILE A 473 -13.30 -5.62 -11.29
C ILE A 473 -14.74 -6.12 -11.47
N TYR A 474 -15.67 -5.28 -11.92
CA TYR A 474 -17.06 -5.70 -12.18
C TYR A 474 -17.14 -6.75 -13.29
N TYR A 475 -16.39 -6.61 -14.38
CA TYR A 475 -16.35 -7.60 -15.46
C TYR A 475 -15.67 -8.89 -14.98
N SER A 476 -14.60 -8.78 -14.19
CA SER A 476 -13.93 -9.95 -13.61
C SER A 476 -14.86 -10.77 -12.71
N ILE A 477 -15.70 -10.10 -11.90
CA ILE A 477 -16.69 -10.78 -11.04
C ILE A 477 -17.70 -11.55 -11.90
N ILE A 478 -18.23 -10.92 -12.96
CA ILE A 478 -19.21 -11.55 -13.86
C ILE A 478 -18.62 -12.77 -14.55
N ILE A 479 -17.39 -12.67 -15.08
CA ILE A 479 -16.70 -13.77 -15.76
C ILE A 479 -16.48 -14.94 -14.80
N MET A 480 -15.93 -14.67 -13.60
CA MET A 480 -15.71 -15.70 -12.59
C MET A 480 -17.03 -16.34 -12.14
N GLY A 481 -18.10 -15.55 -12.00
CA GLY A 481 -19.43 -16.04 -11.64
C GLY A 481 -20.02 -16.98 -12.71
N MET A 482 -19.92 -16.62 -14.00
CA MET A 482 -20.37 -17.49 -15.09
C MET A 482 -19.61 -18.81 -15.12
N ILE A 483 -18.29 -18.76 -15.03
CA ILE A 483 -17.44 -19.98 -15.04
C ILE A 483 -17.77 -20.88 -13.84
N ALA A 484 -18.05 -20.31 -12.66
CA ALA A 484 -18.40 -21.09 -11.47
C ALA A 484 -19.81 -21.69 -11.52
N THR A 485 -20.70 -21.16 -12.36
CA THR A 485 -22.10 -21.61 -12.45
C THR A 485 -22.31 -22.72 -13.48
N ILE A 486 -21.48 -22.74 -14.54
CA ILE A 486 -21.47 -23.76 -15.61
C ILE A 486 -20.78 -25.03 -15.11
#